data_AF-A0A0H2S958-F1
#
_entry.id   AF-A0A0H2S958-F1
#
_cell.length_a   1.000
_cell.length_b   1.000
_cell.length_c   1.000
_cell.angle_alpha   90.00
_cell.angle_beta   90.00
_cell.angle_gamma   90.00
#
_symmetry.space_group_name_H-M   'P 1'
#
loop_
_entity.id
_entity.type
_entity.pdbx_description
1 polymer ?
#
loop_
_entity_poly.entity_id
_entity_poly.type
_entity_poly.pdbx_seq_one_letter_code
_entity_poly.pdbx_strand_id
1 'polypeptide(L)'
;MAWPKGSDALDDIAFDLISELDVPKAFEIESESYPADEAATLDAFVQRQKQAPELFLGAYIHSDEPKSGSSENRKLIGYICATLSSSSTLTHSSMSTHEPNGTSVCIHSVCAAPAHRRRGIATRLLKEYLSRLQQASDESENKKSPKYSRVLLIAHDDLRALYENAGFEWVGPSAVVHGARPWFEMRKLLDATRPTDSEVEAASQMLSIPPDIMQALQASLASSSRRARPTARLLSSNAQLDEVLTVTDSSAGTTKVNKYDLLCPRLGCGCLILKSGAAQLVDQDIVNQEVLGSHSQVSSSPSSTPASIPCWIVEPNPMVFENIGFSKSVPQSTEGPKMKYLLCADCDHGSLGWTFEGDTRFWVICSRVGYKAQDT
;
A
#
# COMPACT_ATOMS: atom_id res chain seq x y z
N MET A 1 -38.70 17.64 33.76
CA MET A 1 -37.94 18.51 32.83
C MET A 1 -37.88 17.82 31.49
N ALA A 2 -38.67 18.29 30.53
CA ALA A 2 -38.61 17.83 29.16
C ALA A 2 -37.38 18.43 28.49
N TRP A 3 -36.53 17.61 27.89
CA TRP A 3 -35.49 18.09 26.99
C TRP A 3 -36.12 18.79 25.79
N PRO A 4 -35.62 19.97 25.37
CA PRO A 4 -36.09 20.59 24.15
C PRO A 4 -35.73 19.65 22.99
N LYS A 5 -36.76 19.25 22.22
CA LYS A 5 -36.58 18.65 20.90
C LYS A 5 -35.94 19.72 20.02
N GLY A 6 -34.61 19.71 19.93
CA GLY A 6 -33.89 20.48 18.94
C GLY A 6 -34.41 20.06 17.56
N SER A 7 -34.79 21.04 16.74
CA SER A 7 -35.04 20.84 15.32
C SER A 7 -33.87 20.07 14.72
N ASP A 8 -34.16 18.97 14.04
CA ASP A 8 -33.17 18.07 13.48
C ASP A 8 -32.39 18.79 12.36
N ALA A 9 -31.25 19.39 12.70
CA ALA A 9 -30.40 20.15 11.77
C ALA A 9 -29.71 19.28 10.70
N LEU A 10 -30.18 18.04 10.51
CA LEU A 10 -29.65 17.07 9.55
C LEU A 10 -30.41 17.05 8.23
N ASP A 11 -31.59 17.66 8.14
CA ASP A 11 -32.38 17.68 6.90
C ASP A 11 -31.87 18.67 5.84
N ASP A 12 -30.88 19.51 6.16
CA ASP A 12 -30.41 20.60 5.28
C ASP A 12 -28.92 20.47 4.91
N ILE A 13 -28.46 19.25 4.64
CA ILE A 13 -27.10 19.04 4.08
C ILE A 13 -27.18 19.11 2.55
N ALA A 14 -26.54 20.12 1.98
CA ALA A 14 -26.30 20.26 0.55
C ALA A 14 -24.95 19.63 0.16
N PHE A 15 -24.87 19.08 -1.04
CA PHE A 15 -23.64 18.50 -1.58
C PHE A 15 -23.24 19.22 -2.86
N ASP A 16 -22.06 19.81 -2.89
CA ASP A 16 -21.57 20.60 -4.03
C ASP A 16 -20.08 20.43 -4.23
N LEU A 17 -19.60 20.72 -5.44
CA LEU A 17 -18.17 20.64 -5.75
C LEU A 17 -17.39 21.71 -4.97
N ILE A 18 -16.20 21.34 -4.50
CA ILE A 18 -15.33 22.28 -3.77
C ILE A 18 -14.57 23.14 -4.77
N SER A 19 -14.81 24.45 -4.71
CA SER A 19 -14.06 25.43 -5.49
C SER A 19 -12.62 25.59 -4.97
N GLU A 20 -11.72 26.12 -5.80
CA GLU A 20 -10.34 26.43 -5.40
C GLU A 20 -10.29 27.32 -4.15
N LEU A 21 -11.27 28.23 -4.00
CA LEU A 21 -11.38 29.15 -2.86
C LEU A 21 -11.77 28.46 -1.54
N ASP A 22 -12.43 27.30 -1.62
CA ASP A 22 -12.85 26.53 -0.45
C ASP A 22 -11.88 25.40 -0.09
N VAL A 23 -10.82 25.17 -0.89
CA VAL A 23 -9.75 24.20 -0.59
C VAL A 23 -9.10 24.43 0.77
N PRO A 24 -8.76 25.66 1.19
CA PRO A 24 -8.19 25.89 2.52
C PRO A 24 -9.10 25.41 3.66
N LYS A 25 -10.42 25.53 3.50
CA LYS A 25 -11.40 25.05 4.51
C LYS A 25 -11.46 23.53 4.59
N ALA A 26 -11.30 22.84 3.45
CA ALA A 26 -11.18 21.39 3.44
C ALA A 26 -9.89 20.93 4.14
N PHE A 27 -8.78 21.64 3.92
CA PHE A 27 -7.50 21.39 4.59
C PHE A 27 -7.56 21.64 6.11
N GLU A 28 -8.29 22.68 6.57
CA GLU A 28 -8.55 22.90 8.00
C GLU A 28 -9.26 21.70 8.63
N ILE A 29 -10.32 21.20 7.98
CA ILE A 29 -11.02 19.99 8.43
C ILE A 29 -10.07 18.79 8.47
N GLU A 30 -9.18 18.63 7.49
CA GLU A 30 -8.21 17.52 7.47
C GLU A 30 -7.21 17.59 8.63
N SER A 31 -6.65 18.78 8.86
CA SER A 31 -5.66 19.02 9.91
C SER A 31 -6.20 18.76 11.32
N GLU A 32 -7.51 18.96 11.53
CA GLU A 32 -8.19 18.61 12.79
C GLU A 32 -8.59 17.12 12.88
N SER A 33 -8.52 16.39 11.77
CA SER A 33 -9.06 15.04 11.65
C SER A 33 -8.00 13.95 11.56
N TYR A 34 -6.83 14.25 11.00
CA TYR A 34 -5.73 13.32 10.82
C TYR A 34 -4.56 13.61 11.76
N PRO A 35 -3.82 12.56 12.20
CA PRO A 35 -2.47 12.72 12.69
C PRO A 35 -1.56 13.42 11.68
N ALA A 36 -0.55 14.16 12.16
CA ALA A 36 0.33 14.94 11.29
C ALA A 36 1.14 14.09 10.30
N ASP A 37 1.35 12.80 10.58
CA ASP A 37 2.04 11.84 9.71
C ASP A 37 1.13 11.21 8.64
N GLU A 38 -0.18 11.44 8.71
CA GLU A 38 -1.18 10.91 7.77
C GLU A 38 -1.92 12.02 6.99
N ALA A 39 -1.97 13.24 7.52
CA ALA A 39 -2.55 14.40 6.84
C ALA A 39 -1.79 14.75 5.56
N ALA A 40 -2.50 15.15 4.51
CA ALA A 40 -1.87 15.69 3.32
C ALA A 40 -1.46 17.15 3.52
N THR A 41 -0.60 17.67 2.65
CA THR A 41 -0.23 19.09 2.67
C THR A 41 -1.28 19.92 1.94
N LEU A 42 -1.36 21.22 2.28
CA LEU A 42 -2.21 22.17 1.54
C LEU A 42 -1.84 22.20 0.04
N ASP A 43 -0.56 22.09 -0.29
CA ASP A 43 -0.10 22.02 -1.68
C ASP A 43 -0.67 20.79 -2.40
N ALA A 44 -0.68 19.62 -1.75
CA ALA A 44 -1.28 18.42 -2.33
C ALA A 44 -2.78 18.61 -2.60
N PHE A 45 -3.49 19.29 -1.70
CA PHE A 45 -4.90 19.66 -1.89
C PHE A 45 -5.11 20.57 -3.10
N VAL A 46 -4.34 21.65 -3.19
CA VAL A 46 -4.42 22.61 -4.30
C VAL A 46 -4.09 21.92 -5.63
N GLN A 47 -3.06 21.08 -5.68
CA GLN A 47 -2.68 20.35 -6.90
C GLN A 47 -3.77 19.38 -7.33
N ARG A 48 -4.30 18.57 -6.40
CA ARG A 48 -5.37 17.60 -6.70
C ARG A 48 -6.64 18.31 -7.17
N GLN A 49 -7.04 19.41 -6.53
CA GLN A 49 -8.23 20.16 -6.92
C GLN A 49 -8.07 20.81 -8.30
N LYS A 50 -6.88 21.31 -8.63
CA LYS A 50 -6.58 21.84 -9.97
C LYS A 50 -6.62 20.76 -11.06
N GLN A 51 -6.18 19.55 -10.74
CA GLN A 51 -6.11 18.43 -11.69
C GLN A 51 -7.45 17.73 -11.89
N ALA A 52 -8.27 17.61 -10.83
CA ALA A 52 -9.53 16.88 -10.85
C ALA A 52 -10.63 17.60 -10.04
N PRO A 53 -11.02 18.84 -10.41
CA PRO A 53 -12.01 19.61 -9.64
C PRO A 53 -13.38 18.92 -9.55
N GLU A 54 -13.74 18.11 -10.54
CA GLU A 54 -14.99 17.34 -10.56
C GLU A 54 -15.01 16.16 -9.56
N LEU A 55 -13.86 15.78 -9.02
CA LEU A 55 -13.72 14.71 -8.04
C LEU A 55 -13.62 15.21 -6.59
N PHE A 56 -13.82 16.53 -6.39
CA PHE A 56 -13.83 17.17 -5.08
C PHE A 56 -15.26 17.51 -4.67
N LEU A 57 -15.81 16.77 -3.71
CA LEU A 57 -17.18 16.96 -3.24
C LEU A 57 -17.19 17.41 -1.78
N GLY A 58 -17.95 18.46 -1.48
CA GLY A 58 -18.17 18.99 -0.15
C GLY A 58 -19.59 18.72 0.36
N ALA A 59 -19.72 18.55 1.67
CA ALA A 59 -20.98 18.60 2.40
C ALA A 59 -21.11 19.97 3.08
N TYR A 60 -22.25 20.63 2.87
CA TYR A 60 -22.50 21.98 3.34
C TYR A 60 -23.79 22.05 4.15
N ILE A 61 -23.82 22.91 5.15
CA ILE A 61 -25.04 23.30 5.87
C ILE A 61 -25.26 24.80 5.74
N HIS A 62 -26.49 25.28 5.89
CA HIS A 62 -26.74 26.71 6.02
C HIS A 62 -25.93 27.31 7.18
N SER A 63 -25.45 28.52 6.98
CA SER A 63 -24.67 29.27 7.97
C SER A 63 -25.22 30.68 8.04
N ASP A 64 -25.49 31.19 9.24
CA ASP A 64 -25.92 32.57 9.43
C ASP A 64 -24.75 33.58 9.33
N GLU A 65 -23.50 33.09 9.34
CA GLU A 65 -22.30 33.93 9.23
C GLU A 65 -22.11 34.52 7.82
N PRO A 66 -22.05 35.85 7.66
CA PRO A 66 -21.89 36.49 6.35
C PRO A 66 -20.51 36.19 5.75
N LYS A 67 -20.49 35.61 4.54
CA LYS A 67 -19.25 35.42 3.77
C LYS A 67 -18.90 36.62 2.90
N SER A 68 -17.62 37.01 2.93
CA SER A 68 -17.00 37.83 1.88
C SER A 68 -16.65 36.92 0.69
N GLY A 69 -17.40 37.01 -0.41
CA GLY A 69 -16.98 36.48 -1.71
C GLY A 69 -17.68 35.23 -2.29
N SER A 70 -18.75 34.70 -1.68
CA SER A 70 -19.58 33.64 -2.28
C SER A 70 -21.07 33.97 -2.13
N SER A 71 -21.90 33.68 -3.14
CA SER A 71 -23.32 34.10 -3.16
C SER A 71 -24.24 33.34 -2.19
N GLU A 72 -23.73 32.37 -1.43
CA GLU A 72 -24.55 31.54 -0.54
C GLU A 72 -23.92 31.36 0.85
N ASN A 73 -24.75 31.58 1.88
CA ASN A 73 -24.40 31.49 3.29
C ASN A 73 -24.38 30.01 3.72
N ARG A 74 -23.30 29.31 3.35
CA ARG A 74 -23.14 27.87 3.62
C ARG A 74 -21.79 27.54 4.24
N LYS A 75 -21.74 26.63 5.21
CA LYS A 75 -20.52 26.17 5.88
C LYS A 75 -20.14 24.77 5.44
N LEU A 76 -18.88 24.58 5.03
CA LEU A 76 -18.32 23.25 4.73
C LEU A 76 -18.17 22.46 6.03
N ILE A 77 -18.73 21.26 6.08
CA ILE A 77 -18.74 20.38 7.25
C ILE A 77 -18.19 18.97 6.98
N GLY A 78 -17.82 18.70 5.74
CA GLY A 78 -17.12 17.48 5.34
C GLY A 78 -16.75 17.52 3.86
N TYR A 79 -15.81 16.68 3.45
CA TYR A 79 -15.38 16.62 2.06
C TYR A 79 -14.86 15.23 1.67
N ILE A 80 -14.82 15.00 0.36
CA ILE A 80 -14.13 13.90 -0.32
C ILE A 80 -13.23 14.53 -1.38
N CYS A 81 -11.98 14.06 -1.48
CA CYS A 81 -11.11 14.37 -2.59
C CYS A 81 -10.54 13.11 -3.23
N ALA A 82 -10.44 13.09 -4.55
CA ALA A 82 -9.91 11.97 -5.31
C ALA A 82 -9.12 12.42 -6.54
N THR A 83 -8.34 11.50 -7.11
CA THR A 83 -7.75 11.62 -8.45
C THR A 83 -8.07 10.39 -9.29
N LEU A 84 -7.63 10.37 -10.54
CA LEU A 84 -7.78 9.23 -11.43
C LEU A 84 -6.48 8.45 -11.57
N SER A 85 -6.61 7.15 -11.77
CA SER A 85 -5.53 6.24 -12.16
C SER A 85 -6.06 5.18 -13.13
N SER A 86 -5.20 4.71 -14.03
CA SER A 86 -5.42 3.54 -14.86
C SER A 86 -5.26 2.22 -14.09
N SER A 87 -4.62 2.26 -12.92
CA SER A 87 -4.39 1.07 -12.07
C SER A 87 -5.70 0.51 -11.53
N SER A 88 -5.79 -0.81 -11.45
CA SER A 88 -6.93 -1.53 -10.90
C SER A 88 -6.97 -1.60 -9.36
N THR A 89 -5.88 -1.18 -8.71
CA THR A 89 -5.61 -1.22 -7.25
C THR A 89 -4.79 0.02 -6.83
N LEU A 90 -4.77 0.38 -5.55
CA LEU A 90 -4.01 1.53 -5.07
C LEU A 90 -2.52 1.19 -4.95
N THR A 91 -1.72 2.04 -5.57
CA THR A 91 -0.26 2.02 -5.53
C THR A 91 0.24 3.38 -5.03
N HIS A 92 1.52 3.46 -4.66
CA HIS A 92 2.11 4.75 -4.27
C HIS A 92 2.02 5.79 -5.40
N SER A 93 2.11 5.33 -6.66
CA SER A 93 1.93 6.17 -7.85
C SER A 93 0.50 6.70 -7.97
N SER A 94 -0.52 5.86 -7.80
CA SER A 94 -1.92 6.28 -7.91
C SER A 94 -2.34 7.25 -6.78
N MET A 95 -1.63 7.22 -5.65
CA MET A 95 -1.84 8.15 -4.53
C MET A 95 -1.13 9.50 -4.71
N SER A 96 -0.24 9.60 -5.71
CA SER A 96 0.60 10.78 -5.94
C SER A 96 0.40 11.44 -7.32
N THR A 97 -0.09 10.70 -8.31
CA THR A 97 -0.20 11.16 -9.69
C THR A 97 -1.63 11.01 -10.20
N HIS A 98 -2.18 12.08 -10.77
CA HIS A 98 -3.45 12.06 -11.48
C HIS A 98 -3.23 11.66 -12.96
N GLU A 99 -4.00 10.69 -13.42
CA GLU A 99 -4.02 10.24 -14.81
C GLU A 99 -5.40 10.55 -15.42
N PRO A 100 -5.55 11.61 -16.25
CA PRO A 100 -6.87 12.06 -16.74
C PRO A 100 -7.67 11.00 -17.52
N ASN A 101 -6.97 10.04 -18.12
CA ASN A 101 -7.58 8.94 -18.89
C ASN A 101 -7.81 7.67 -18.04
N GLY A 102 -7.54 7.72 -16.74
CA GLY A 102 -7.74 6.63 -15.81
C GLY A 102 -9.22 6.38 -15.53
N THR A 103 -9.59 5.12 -15.32
CA THR A 103 -10.98 4.72 -15.01
C THR A 103 -11.19 4.37 -13.54
N SER A 104 -10.14 4.40 -12.72
CA SER A 104 -10.21 4.20 -11.28
C SER A 104 -10.19 5.54 -10.55
N VAL A 105 -11.23 5.80 -9.76
CA VAL A 105 -11.29 6.96 -8.86
C VAL A 105 -10.58 6.60 -7.55
N CYS A 106 -9.43 7.20 -7.29
CA CYS A 106 -8.61 6.99 -6.10
C CYS A 106 -8.94 8.05 -5.05
N ILE A 107 -9.77 7.71 -4.06
CA ILE A 107 -10.10 8.60 -2.95
C ILE A 107 -8.88 8.75 -2.05
N HIS A 108 -8.43 9.99 -1.85
CA HIS A 108 -7.31 10.32 -0.96
C HIS A 108 -7.78 10.56 0.46
N SER A 109 -8.89 11.29 0.63
CA SER A 109 -9.40 11.66 1.95
C SER A 109 -10.93 11.68 1.96
N VAL A 110 -11.50 11.22 3.07
CA VAL A 110 -12.93 11.37 3.42
C VAL A 110 -12.99 11.91 4.83
N CYS A 111 -13.52 13.13 4.98
CA CYS A 111 -13.46 13.82 6.27
C CYS A 111 -14.78 14.48 6.62
N ALA A 112 -15.14 14.43 7.90
CA ALA A 112 -16.23 15.20 8.48
C ALA A 112 -15.68 16.02 9.64
N ALA A 113 -16.03 17.32 9.66
CA ALA A 113 -15.62 18.26 10.68
C ALA A 113 -15.93 17.70 12.09
N PRO A 114 -14.99 17.79 13.07
CA PRO A 114 -15.15 17.18 14.39
C PRO A 114 -16.51 17.44 15.05
N ALA A 115 -17.00 18.69 14.99
CA ALA A 115 -18.28 19.10 15.58
C ALA A 115 -19.52 18.44 14.97
N HIS A 116 -19.39 17.86 13.77
CA HIS A 116 -20.49 17.30 12.98
C HIS A 116 -20.37 15.77 12.81
N ARG A 117 -19.39 15.12 13.43
CA ARG A 117 -19.22 13.65 13.38
C ARG A 117 -20.36 12.92 14.10
N ARG A 118 -20.47 11.62 13.81
CA ARG A 118 -21.49 10.70 14.38
C ARG A 118 -22.95 11.05 14.05
N ARG A 119 -23.17 11.90 13.05
CA ARG A 119 -24.49 12.27 12.52
C ARG A 119 -24.78 11.73 11.11
N GLY A 120 -24.06 10.69 10.69
CA GLY A 120 -24.24 10.05 9.37
C GLY A 120 -23.70 10.82 8.17
N ILE A 121 -22.99 11.93 8.38
CA ILE A 121 -22.54 12.85 7.32
C ILE A 121 -21.58 12.16 6.34
N ALA A 122 -20.56 11.46 6.85
CA ALA A 122 -19.62 10.72 6.00
C ALA A 122 -20.31 9.68 5.10
N THR A 123 -21.28 8.93 5.65
CA THR A 123 -22.05 7.94 4.89
C THR A 123 -22.90 8.59 3.80
N ARG A 124 -23.59 9.71 4.11
CA ARG A 124 -24.38 10.44 3.12
C ARG A 124 -23.51 11.04 2.03
N LEU A 125 -22.38 11.63 2.40
CA LEU A 125 -21.40 12.19 1.48
C LEU A 125 -20.81 11.12 0.54
N LEU A 126 -20.42 9.95 1.08
CA LEU A 126 -19.96 8.81 0.27
C LEU A 126 -21.05 8.31 -0.70
N LYS A 127 -22.30 8.17 -0.24
CA LYS A 127 -23.40 7.71 -1.09
C LYS A 127 -23.69 8.68 -2.23
N GLU A 128 -23.75 9.98 -1.92
CA GLU A 128 -23.90 11.03 -2.93
C GLU A 128 -22.74 11.00 -3.94
N TYR A 129 -21.50 10.90 -3.44
CA TYR A 129 -20.30 10.84 -4.27
C TYR A 129 -20.35 9.66 -5.25
N LEU A 130 -20.65 8.46 -4.75
CA LEU A 130 -20.79 7.26 -5.59
C LEU A 130 -21.93 7.39 -6.60
N SER A 131 -23.06 8.01 -6.22
CA SER A 131 -24.19 8.25 -7.13
C SER A 131 -23.80 9.17 -8.29
N ARG A 132 -23.05 10.25 -8.03
CA ARG A 132 -22.56 11.16 -9.08
C ARG A 132 -21.56 10.49 -10.01
N LEU A 133 -20.66 9.68 -9.46
CA LEU A 133 -19.70 8.91 -10.27
C LEU A 133 -20.40 7.87 -11.15
N GLN A 134 -21.43 7.20 -10.62
CA GLN A 134 -22.24 6.26 -11.39
C GLN A 134 -22.95 6.99 -12.54
N GLN A 135 -23.64 8.08 -12.25
CA GLN A 135 -24.34 8.87 -13.26
C GLN A 135 -23.39 9.36 -14.36
N ALA A 136 -22.22 9.89 -13.99
CA ALA A 136 -21.20 10.32 -14.95
C ALA A 136 -20.63 9.16 -15.79
N SER A 137 -20.69 7.93 -15.28
CA SER A 137 -20.27 6.73 -16.01
C SER A 137 -21.35 6.24 -16.96
N ASP A 138 -22.62 6.30 -16.54
CA ASP A 138 -23.79 5.91 -17.33
C ASP A 138 -24.06 6.88 -18.49
N GLU A 139 -23.77 8.17 -18.30
CA GLU A 139 -23.90 9.24 -19.31
C GLU A 139 -22.75 9.24 -20.34
N SER A 140 -21.72 8.41 -20.16
CA SER A 140 -20.63 8.27 -21.13
C SER A 140 -21.18 7.81 -22.48
N GLU A 141 -20.89 8.58 -23.55
CA GLU A 141 -21.36 8.29 -24.92
C GLU A 141 -20.98 6.88 -25.41
N ASN A 142 -19.93 6.31 -24.83
CA ASN A 142 -19.47 4.96 -25.11
C ASN A 142 -19.97 3.98 -24.04
N LYS A 143 -21.14 3.36 -24.26
CA LYS A 143 -21.70 2.29 -23.40
C LYS A 143 -20.76 1.08 -23.20
N LYS A 144 -19.72 0.93 -24.01
CA LYS A 144 -18.70 -0.13 -23.86
C LYS A 144 -17.48 0.30 -23.04
N SER A 145 -17.38 1.58 -22.65
CA SER A 145 -16.25 2.12 -21.91
C SER A 145 -16.76 3.21 -20.94
N PRO A 146 -17.15 2.83 -19.72
CA PRO A 146 -17.64 3.80 -18.74
C PRO A 146 -16.53 4.80 -18.40
N LYS A 147 -16.92 6.03 -18.07
CA LYS A 147 -15.99 7.07 -17.60
C LYS A 147 -15.23 6.61 -16.36
N TYR A 148 -15.92 6.00 -15.40
CA TYR A 148 -15.33 5.41 -14.22
C TYR A 148 -15.78 3.96 -14.09
N SER A 149 -14.83 3.04 -13.93
CA SER A 149 -15.13 1.61 -13.73
C SER A 149 -15.21 1.24 -12.26
N ARG A 150 -14.43 1.93 -11.41
CA ARG A 150 -14.32 1.61 -9.98
C ARG A 150 -13.90 2.81 -9.15
N VAL A 151 -14.14 2.70 -7.85
CA VAL A 151 -13.67 3.62 -6.81
C VAL A 151 -12.82 2.84 -5.83
N LEU A 152 -11.66 3.37 -5.48
CA LEU A 152 -10.68 2.76 -4.59
C LEU A 152 -10.38 3.71 -3.43
N LEU A 153 -10.22 3.16 -2.24
CA LEU A 153 -9.73 3.88 -1.07
C LEU A 153 -8.92 2.94 -0.18
N ILE A 154 -8.13 3.53 0.71
CA ILE A 154 -7.55 2.81 1.84
C ILE A 154 -8.20 3.28 3.14
N ALA A 155 -8.38 2.35 4.07
CA ALA A 155 -8.91 2.64 5.40
C ALA A 155 -8.21 1.81 6.48
N HIS A 156 -8.21 2.31 7.72
CA HIS A 156 -7.96 1.46 8.88
C HIS A 156 -9.17 0.54 9.16
N ASP A 157 -8.89 -0.59 9.81
CA ASP A 157 -9.90 -1.63 10.11
C ASP A 157 -11.08 -1.10 10.94
N ASP A 158 -10.86 -0.12 11.82
CA ASP A 158 -11.93 0.50 12.62
C ASP A 158 -12.95 1.32 11.79
N LEU A 159 -12.59 1.70 10.56
CA LEU A 159 -13.48 2.38 9.61
C LEU A 159 -14.15 1.45 8.61
N ARG A 160 -13.86 0.14 8.64
CA ARG A 160 -14.40 -0.84 7.69
C ARG A 160 -15.93 -0.77 7.59
N ALA A 161 -16.63 -0.75 8.73
CA ALA A 161 -18.08 -0.72 8.76
C ALA A 161 -18.68 0.55 8.11
N LEU A 162 -17.97 1.70 8.18
CA LEU A 162 -18.42 2.93 7.53
C LEU A 162 -18.48 2.75 6.00
N TYR A 163 -17.42 2.18 5.43
CA TYR A 163 -17.28 2.02 3.99
C TYR A 163 -18.11 0.86 3.44
N GLU A 164 -18.23 -0.26 4.17
CA GLU A 164 -19.16 -1.34 3.82
C GLU A 164 -20.61 -0.84 3.76
N ASN A 165 -21.02 0.02 4.71
CA ASN A 165 -22.35 0.66 4.70
C ASN A 165 -22.54 1.65 3.54
N ALA A 166 -21.46 2.18 2.97
CA ALA A 166 -21.49 2.97 1.74
C ALA A 166 -21.43 2.10 0.47
N GLY A 167 -21.27 0.78 0.61
CA GLY A 167 -21.30 -0.20 -0.47
C GLY A 167 -19.93 -0.64 -0.99
N PHE A 168 -18.84 -0.30 -0.29
CA PHE A 168 -17.49 -0.78 -0.63
C PHE A 168 -17.28 -2.22 -0.17
N GLU A 169 -16.48 -2.96 -0.95
CA GLU A 169 -15.97 -4.29 -0.63
C GLU A 169 -14.60 -4.18 0.03
N TRP A 170 -14.36 -5.02 1.05
CA TRP A 170 -13.04 -5.18 1.66
C TRP A 170 -12.13 -6.03 0.77
N VAL A 171 -11.03 -5.45 0.25
CA VAL A 171 -10.09 -6.17 -0.61
C VAL A 171 -9.03 -6.89 0.23
N GLY A 172 -8.46 -6.19 1.20
CA GLY A 172 -7.40 -6.73 2.07
C GLY A 172 -6.29 -5.72 2.34
N PRO A 173 -5.14 -6.15 2.89
CA PRO A 173 -4.02 -5.25 3.21
C PRO A 173 -3.56 -4.48 1.98
N SER A 174 -3.42 -3.15 2.10
CA SER A 174 -2.93 -2.31 1.00
C SER A 174 -1.40 -2.41 0.88
N ALA A 175 -0.90 -2.23 -0.35
CA ALA A 175 0.52 -1.99 -0.59
C ALA A 175 0.94 -0.55 -0.23
N VAL A 176 -0.02 0.38 -0.18
CA VAL A 176 0.20 1.76 0.22
C VAL A 176 0.21 1.86 1.75
N VAL A 177 1.27 2.46 2.29
CA VAL A 177 1.41 2.73 3.73
C VAL A 177 1.52 4.23 3.92
N HIS A 178 0.66 4.77 4.79
CA HIS A 178 0.74 6.13 5.32
C HIS A 178 0.72 6.04 6.86
N GLY A 179 1.63 6.73 7.55
CA GLY A 179 1.71 6.64 9.01
C GLY A 179 2.11 5.26 9.56
N ALA A 180 1.90 5.07 10.87
CA ALA A 180 2.40 3.90 11.62
C ALA A 180 1.47 2.67 11.59
N ARG A 181 0.18 2.85 11.24
CA ARG A 181 -0.83 1.79 11.27
C ARG A 181 -1.01 1.14 9.90
N PRO A 182 -1.37 -0.17 9.85
CA PRO A 182 -1.68 -0.81 8.58
C PRO A 182 -2.95 -0.22 7.96
N TRP A 183 -2.90 -0.10 6.63
CA TRP A 183 -4.03 0.32 5.80
C TRP A 183 -4.53 -0.86 4.99
N PHE A 184 -5.82 -0.87 4.73
CA PHE A 184 -6.49 -1.90 3.97
C PHE A 184 -7.23 -1.27 2.81
N GLU A 185 -7.08 -1.86 1.63
CA GLU A 185 -7.76 -1.42 0.44
C GLU A 185 -9.23 -1.83 0.46
N MET A 186 -10.07 -0.90 0.04
CA MET A 186 -11.48 -1.11 -0.23
C MET A 186 -11.82 -0.65 -1.63
N ARG A 187 -12.78 -1.33 -2.26
CA ARG A 187 -13.18 -1.02 -3.64
C ARG A 187 -14.68 -0.97 -3.81
N LYS A 188 -15.16 -0.16 -4.74
CA LYS A 188 -16.52 -0.18 -5.25
C LYS A 188 -16.47 -0.29 -6.77
N LEU A 189 -17.08 -1.33 -7.33
CA LEU A 189 -17.31 -1.38 -8.77
C LEU A 189 -18.52 -0.51 -9.12
N LEU A 190 -18.36 0.33 -10.15
CA LEU A 190 -19.43 1.16 -10.72
C LEU A 190 -20.03 0.51 -11.96
N ASP A 191 -19.29 -0.38 -12.61
CA ASP A 191 -19.82 -1.21 -13.68
C ASP A 191 -20.48 -2.46 -13.10
N ALA A 192 -21.80 -2.59 -13.30
CA ALA A 192 -22.59 -3.77 -12.93
C ALA A 192 -22.68 -4.79 -14.07
N THR A 193 -21.80 -4.72 -15.07
CA THR A 193 -21.44 -5.94 -15.80
C THR A 193 -20.72 -6.88 -14.84
N ARG A 194 -21.51 -7.64 -14.04
CA ARG A 194 -21.09 -9.01 -13.74
C ARG A 194 -20.67 -9.57 -15.09
N PRO A 195 -19.45 -10.11 -15.23
CA PRO A 195 -19.11 -10.74 -16.48
C PRO A 195 -20.20 -11.79 -16.71
N THR A 196 -20.97 -11.62 -17.78
CA THR A 196 -22.00 -12.60 -18.11
C THR A 196 -21.27 -13.93 -18.26
N ASP A 197 -21.89 -15.03 -17.84
CA ASP A 197 -21.26 -16.36 -17.95
C ASP A 197 -20.68 -16.59 -19.36
N SER A 198 -21.27 -15.95 -20.39
CA SER A 198 -20.78 -15.93 -21.77
C SER A 198 -19.46 -15.18 -22.04
N GLU A 199 -19.11 -14.12 -21.32
CA GLU A 199 -17.83 -13.41 -21.48
C GLU A 199 -16.71 -14.07 -20.64
N VAL A 200 -17.05 -14.67 -19.50
CA VAL A 200 -16.15 -15.57 -18.75
C VAL A 200 -15.86 -16.82 -19.57
N GLU A 201 -16.88 -17.38 -20.25
CA GLU A 201 -16.73 -18.51 -21.17
C GLU A 201 -15.94 -18.14 -22.42
N ALA A 202 -16.14 -16.97 -23.03
CA ALA A 202 -15.39 -16.54 -24.21
C ALA A 202 -13.90 -16.27 -23.90
N ALA A 203 -13.59 -15.65 -22.76
CA ALA A 203 -12.20 -15.46 -22.31
C ALA A 203 -11.54 -16.80 -21.88
N SER A 204 -12.31 -17.74 -21.33
CA SER A 204 -11.84 -19.10 -21.00
C SER A 204 -11.64 -19.97 -22.25
N GLN A 205 -12.37 -19.72 -23.34
CA GLN A 205 -12.27 -20.49 -24.59
C GLN A 205 -11.03 -20.12 -25.43
N MET A 206 -10.42 -18.94 -25.24
CA MET A 206 -9.19 -18.57 -25.95
C MET A 206 -7.90 -19.15 -25.33
N LEU A 207 -7.99 -19.84 -24.20
CA LEU A 207 -6.90 -20.61 -23.61
C LEU A 207 -7.41 -21.99 -23.20
N SER A 208 -7.76 -22.82 -24.17
CA SER A 208 -8.13 -24.21 -23.91
C SER A 208 -6.90 -25.00 -23.46
N ILE A 209 -6.67 -25.01 -22.15
CA ILE A 209 -5.75 -25.92 -21.48
C ILE A 209 -6.45 -27.29 -21.41
N PRO A 210 -5.86 -28.38 -21.95
CA PRO A 210 -6.45 -29.72 -21.91
C PRO A 210 -6.86 -30.17 -20.50
N PRO A 211 -7.91 -31.01 -20.36
CA PRO A 211 -8.48 -31.41 -19.06
C PRO A 211 -7.45 -31.99 -18.09
N ASP A 212 -6.45 -32.72 -18.59
CA ASP A 212 -5.38 -33.30 -17.77
C ASP A 212 -4.50 -32.22 -17.12
N ILE A 213 -4.24 -31.11 -17.81
CA ILE A 213 -3.42 -30.01 -17.29
C ILE A 213 -4.23 -29.18 -16.29
N MET A 214 -5.53 -29.02 -16.52
CA MET A 214 -6.44 -28.35 -15.57
C MET A 214 -6.61 -29.17 -14.28
N GLN A 215 -6.70 -30.49 -14.39
CA GLN A 215 -6.75 -31.39 -13.22
C GLN A 215 -5.43 -31.36 -12.45
N ALA A 216 -4.29 -31.27 -13.13
CA ALA A 216 -2.98 -31.07 -12.50
C ALA A 216 -2.82 -29.69 -11.82
N LEU A 217 -3.34 -28.63 -12.42
CA LEU A 217 -3.36 -27.27 -11.84
C LEU A 217 -4.28 -27.17 -10.63
N GLN A 218 -5.48 -27.74 -10.71
CA GLN A 218 -6.41 -27.78 -9.58
C GLN A 218 -5.90 -28.68 -8.45
N ALA A 219 -5.27 -29.81 -8.76
CA ALA A 219 -4.58 -30.63 -7.76
C ALA A 219 -3.41 -29.87 -7.09
N SER A 220 -2.67 -29.09 -7.87
CA SER A 220 -1.57 -28.24 -7.37
C SER A 220 -2.08 -27.10 -6.48
N LEU A 221 -3.13 -26.39 -6.90
CA LEU A 221 -3.77 -25.29 -6.15
C LEU A 221 -4.51 -25.79 -4.91
N ALA A 222 -5.20 -26.93 -4.98
CA ALA A 222 -5.86 -27.55 -3.84
C ALA A 222 -4.86 -28.13 -2.81
N SER A 223 -3.65 -28.51 -3.26
CA SER A 223 -2.54 -28.87 -2.36
C SER A 223 -1.85 -27.64 -1.75
N SER A 224 -1.79 -26.53 -2.49
CA SER A 224 -1.14 -25.28 -2.07
C SER A 224 -2.02 -24.43 -1.15
N SER A 225 -3.35 -24.52 -1.28
CA SER A 225 -4.32 -23.75 -0.47
C SER A 225 -4.60 -24.35 0.92
N ARG A 226 -4.06 -25.53 1.25
CA ARG A 226 -4.21 -26.15 2.58
C ARG A 226 -2.94 -26.12 3.44
N ARG A 227 -1.83 -25.57 2.95
CA ARG A 227 -0.63 -25.38 3.77
C ARG A 227 -0.68 -23.97 4.34
N ALA A 228 -0.71 -23.86 5.67
CA ALA A 228 -0.46 -22.59 6.34
C ALA A 228 0.84 -22.00 5.79
N ARG A 229 0.79 -20.75 5.31
CA ARG A 229 1.99 -20.07 4.81
C ARG A 229 3.03 -20.04 5.95
N PRO A 230 4.29 -20.41 5.69
CA PRO A 230 5.29 -20.48 6.75
C PRO A 230 5.46 -19.11 7.38
N THR A 231 5.49 -19.08 8.71
CA THR A 231 5.65 -17.84 9.47
C THR A 231 7.13 -17.50 9.60
N ALA A 232 7.46 -16.28 9.20
CA ALA A 232 8.81 -15.73 9.25
C ALA A 232 9.12 -15.18 10.65
N ARG A 233 10.12 -15.74 11.34
CA ARG A 233 10.65 -15.18 12.60
C ARG A 233 11.75 -14.17 12.28
N LEU A 234 11.61 -12.92 12.73
CA LEU A 234 12.65 -11.90 12.59
C LEU A 234 13.65 -11.96 13.75
N LEU A 235 14.91 -11.62 13.49
CA LEU A 235 15.89 -11.39 14.54
C LEU A 235 15.63 -10.02 15.17
N SER A 236 15.48 -9.98 16.49
CA SER A 236 15.27 -8.73 17.24
C SER A 236 16.59 -8.04 17.58
N SER A 237 17.72 -8.76 17.53
CA SER A 237 19.06 -8.23 17.70
C SER A 237 20.13 -9.13 17.09
N ASN A 238 21.32 -8.57 16.82
CA ASN A 238 22.48 -9.34 16.33
C ASN A 238 22.95 -10.41 17.31
N ALA A 239 22.60 -10.33 18.60
CA ALA A 239 22.94 -11.34 19.62
C ALA A 239 22.23 -12.69 19.39
N GLN A 240 21.20 -12.72 18.54
CA GLN A 240 20.45 -13.94 18.20
C GLN A 240 21.00 -14.66 16.96
N LEU A 241 22.10 -14.17 16.36
CA LEU A 241 22.67 -14.79 15.15
C LEU A 241 23.12 -16.24 15.39
N ASP A 242 23.65 -16.54 16.57
CA ASP A 242 24.12 -17.89 16.94
C ASP A 242 22.98 -18.92 16.92
N GLU A 243 21.72 -18.50 17.09
CA GLU A 243 20.55 -19.40 17.01
C GLU A 243 20.20 -19.82 15.58
N VAL A 244 20.61 -19.01 14.59
CA VAL A 244 20.21 -19.15 13.18
C VAL A 244 21.36 -19.50 12.25
N LEU A 245 22.54 -19.80 12.80
CA LEU A 245 23.69 -20.28 12.06
C LEU A 245 24.05 -21.73 12.41
N THR A 246 24.67 -22.43 11.48
CA THR A 246 25.31 -23.73 11.69
C THR A 246 26.78 -23.60 11.35
N VAL A 247 27.64 -24.14 12.22
CA VAL A 247 29.08 -24.16 12.01
C VAL A 247 29.44 -25.49 11.35
N THR A 248 30.11 -25.43 10.20
CA THR A 248 30.63 -26.60 9.49
C THR A 248 32.14 -26.52 9.42
N ASP A 249 32.81 -27.52 9.98
CA ASP A 249 34.27 -27.65 9.89
C ASP A 249 34.63 -28.46 8.65
N SER A 250 35.38 -27.84 7.74
CA SER A 250 35.92 -28.47 6.54
C SER A 250 37.44 -28.44 6.57
N SER A 251 38.10 -29.24 5.73
CA SER A 251 39.56 -29.22 5.57
C SER A 251 40.14 -27.87 5.10
N ALA A 252 39.28 -26.94 4.66
CA ALA A 252 39.61 -25.59 4.21
C ALA A 252 39.31 -24.48 5.24
N GLY A 253 38.79 -24.82 6.43
CA GLY A 253 38.43 -23.87 7.49
C GLY A 253 37.03 -24.07 8.07
N THR A 254 36.70 -23.25 9.07
CA THR A 254 35.38 -23.22 9.73
C THR A 254 34.47 -22.22 9.00
N THR A 255 33.37 -22.70 8.42
CA THR A 255 32.38 -21.86 7.72
C THR A 255 31.09 -21.81 8.53
N LYS A 256 30.50 -20.61 8.66
CA LYS A 256 29.19 -20.41 9.29
C LYS A 256 28.13 -20.25 8.19
N VAL A 257 27.10 -21.08 8.18
CA VAL A 257 26.03 -21.04 7.17
C VAL A 257 24.66 -20.83 7.81
N ASN A 258 23.67 -20.35 7.04
CA ASN A 258 22.32 -20.15 7.54
C ASN A 258 21.67 -21.49 7.91
N LYS A 259 21.27 -21.65 9.17
CA LYS A 259 20.66 -22.88 9.69
C LYS A 259 19.26 -23.13 9.13
N TYR A 260 18.51 -22.06 8.86
CA TYR A 260 17.11 -22.13 8.46
C TYR A 260 16.89 -21.55 7.06
N ASP A 261 15.78 -21.97 6.45
CA ASP A 261 15.22 -21.30 5.27
C ASP A 261 15.00 -19.81 5.58
N LEU A 262 15.49 -18.94 4.69
CA LEU A 262 15.27 -17.51 4.76
C LEU A 262 14.00 -17.17 4.01
N LEU A 263 13.09 -16.48 4.68
CA LEU A 263 11.78 -16.08 4.18
C LEU A 263 11.72 -14.56 4.02
N CYS A 264 10.81 -14.11 3.17
CA CYS A 264 10.44 -12.71 3.11
C CYS A 264 9.94 -12.25 4.50
N PRO A 265 10.48 -11.14 5.05
CA PRO A 265 10.11 -10.66 6.38
C PRO A 265 8.68 -10.08 6.44
N ARG A 266 8.04 -9.82 5.28
CA ARG A 266 6.70 -9.26 5.21
C ARG A 266 5.68 -10.25 5.78
N LEU A 267 4.95 -9.84 6.82
CA LEU A 267 3.86 -10.62 7.41
C LEU A 267 2.86 -11.05 6.33
N GLY A 268 2.56 -12.35 6.30
CA GLY A 268 1.66 -12.95 5.32
C GLY A 268 2.26 -13.23 3.93
N CYS A 269 3.49 -12.79 3.63
CA CYS A 269 4.15 -13.13 2.37
C CYS A 269 4.65 -14.58 2.38
N GLY A 270 5.51 -14.95 3.33
CA GLY A 270 6.04 -16.32 3.44
C GLY A 270 6.82 -16.82 2.22
N CYS A 271 7.20 -15.92 1.29
CA CYS A 271 8.00 -16.23 0.12
C CYS A 271 9.37 -16.73 0.56
N LEU A 272 9.82 -17.85 -0.01
CA LEU A 272 11.12 -18.43 0.27
C LEU A 272 12.20 -17.68 -0.54
N ILE A 273 13.16 -17.09 0.17
CA ILE A 273 14.28 -16.34 -0.41
C ILE A 273 15.48 -17.26 -0.62
N LEU A 274 15.88 -18.01 0.41
CA LEU A 274 17.03 -18.93 0.37
C LEU A 274 16.73 -20.19 1.20
N LYS A 275 17.27 -21.32 0.78
CA LYS A 275 17.23 -22.58 1.54
C LYS A 275 18.24 -22.57 2.69
N SER A 276 17.98 -23.35 3.73
CA SER A 276 18.99 -23.65 4.77
C SER A 276 20.30 -24.13 4.15
N GLY A 277 21.43 -23.59 4.60
CA GLY A 277 22.78 -23.93 4.16
C GLY A 277 23.24 -23.28 2.85
N ALA A 278 22.41 -22.42 2.23
CA ALA A 278 22.70 -21.81 0.94
C ALA A 278 23.59 -20.55 1.00
N ALA A 279 23.76 -19.95 2.18
CA ALA A 279 24.50 -18.70 2.34
C ALA A 279 25.49 -18.77 3.51
N GLN A 280 26.62 -18.08 3.35
CA GLN A 280 27.69 -18.02 4.35
C GLN A 280 27.61 -16.72 5.14
N LEU A 281 27.93 -16.73 6.43
CA LEU A 281 27.92 -15.52 7.26
C LEU A 281 29.23 -14.76 7.09
N VAL A 282 29.14 -13.47 6.78
CA VAL A 282 30.25 -12.53 6.75
C VAL A 282 29.88 -11.26 7.50
N ASP A 283 30.85 -10.69 8.22
CA ASP A 283 30.71 -9.35 8.79
C ASP A 283 31.19 -8.34 7.74
N GLN A 284 30.26 -7.52 7.25
CA GLN A 284 30.54 -6.60 6.15
C GLN A 284 30.69 -5.16 6.67
N ASP A 285 31.87 -4.59 6.47
CA ASP A 285 32.14 -3.19 6.81
C ASP A 285 31.47 -2.27 5.78
N ILE A 286 30.41 -1.58 6.19
CA ILE A 286 29.71 -0.65 5.31
C ILE A 286 30.43 0.70 5.34
N VAL A 287 31.21 0.99 4.30
CA VAL A 287 31.91 2.28 4.13
C VAL A 287 30.93 3.40 3.74
N ASN A 288 29.74 3.06 3.19
CA ASN A 288 28.76 4.03 2.72
C ASN A 288 27.43 3.95 3.51
N GLN A 289 27.17 4.95 4.36
CA GLN A 289 25.91 5.09 5.12
C GLN A 289 24.64 5.14 4.23
N GLU A 290 24.79 5.42 2.92
CA GLU A 290 23.69 5.45 1.95
C GLU A 290 23.05 4.08 1.68
N VAL A 291 23.76 2.97 1.95
CA VAL A 291 23.24 1.59 1.79
C VAL A 291 22.18 1.25 2.86
N LEU A 292 22.17 1.98 3.97
CA LEU A 292 21.28 1.76 5.13
C LEU A 292 20.02 2.62 5.17
N GLY A 293 19.92 3.70 4.37
CA GLY A 293 18.77 4.63 4.45
C GLY A 293 17.44 3.96 4.02
N SER A 294 16.28 4.13 4.67
CA SER A 294 15.92 4.92 5.86
C SER A 294 14.66 4.29 6.47
N HIS A 295 14.77 3.45 7.50
CA HIS A 295 13.65 3.10 8.39
C HIS A 295 14.21 2.70 9.76
N SER A 296 14.66 3.69 10.53
CA SER A 296 14.61 3.62 11.99
C SER A 296 14.83 5.02 12.55
N GLN A 297 13.76 5.67 13.03
CA GLN A 297 13.91 6.77 13.98
C GLN A 297 14.31 6.16 15.31
N VAL A 298 15.61 6.06 15.54
CA VAL A 298 16.15 6.01 16.90
C VAL A 298 17.25 7.05 16.98
N SER A 299 16.91 8.15 17.64
CA SER A 299 17.87 9.16 18.07
C SER A 299 18.86 8.52 19.04
N SER A 300 20.11 8.34 18.62
CA SER A 300 21.23 8.23 19.54
C SER A 300 22.48 8.83 18.90
N SER A 301 23.07 9.77 19.63
CA SER A 301 24.24 10.60 19.34
C SER A 301 25.47 9.81 18.83
N PRO A 302 26.43 10.46 18.15
CA PRO A 302 27.51 9.79 17.47
C PRO A 302 28.54 9.28 18.48
N SER A 303 28.77 7.98 18.52
CA SER A 303 29.98 7.40 19.09
C SER A 303 30.61 6.45 18.09
N SER A 304 31.93 6.56 18.01
CA SER A 304 32.85 6.11 16.97
C SER A 304 33.11 4.61 16.94
N THR A 305 32.87 3.92 15.82
CA THR A 305 33.68 2.87 15.14
C THR A 305 32.86 2.24 13.99
N PRO A 306 33.46 1.61 12.96
CA PRO A 306 32.71 1.12 11.79
C PRO A 306 31.75 0.02 12.22
N ALA A 307 30.45 0.26 12.07
CA ALA A 307 29.42 -0.71 12.37
C ALA A 307 29.43 -1.80 11.29
N SER A 308 30.26 -2.84 11.48
CA SER A 308 30.20 -4.04 10.65
C SER A 308 28.82 -4.68 10.80
N ILE A 309 28.17 -5.00 9.67
CA ILE A 309 26.82 -5.55 9.66
C ILE A 309 26.88 -7.01 9.24
N PRO A 310 26.31 -7.93 10.04
CA PRO A 310 26.28 -9.34 9.68
C PRO A 310 25.41 -9.55 8.45
N CYS A 311 26.00 -10.14 7.41
CA CYS A 311 25.34 -10.42 6.13
C CYS A 311 25.51 -11.89 5.77
N TRP A 312 24.46 -12.46 5.19
CA TRP A 312 24.53 -13.70 4.45
C TRP A 312 25.06 -13.39 3.05
N ILE A 313 26.25 -13.91 2.71
CA ILE A 313 26.79 -13.85 1.35
C ILE A 313 26.36 -15.06 0.56
N VAL A 314 25.87 -14.81 -0.65
CA VAL A 314 25.45 -15.81 -1.63
C VAL A 314 26.34 -15.71 -2.87
N GLU A 315 26.86 -16.84 -3.31
CA GLU A 315 27.77 -17.00 -4.44
C GLU A 315 27.50 -18.35 -5.14
N PRO A 316 27.94 -18.54 -6.40
CA PRO A 316 28.62 -17.56 -7.25
C PRO A 316 27.67 -16.77 -8.16
N ASN A 317 26.37 -17.04 -8.11
CA ASN A 317 25.41 -16.46 -9.04
C ASN A 317 24.00 -16.40 -8.40
N PRO A 318 23.07 -15.65 -8.98
CA PRO A 318 21.77 -15.41 -8.36
C PRO A 318 20.81 -16.60 -8.42
N MET A 319 21.15 -17.70 -9.12
CA MET A 319 20.32 -18.91 -9.19
C MET A 319 20.26 -19.68 -7.87
N VAL A 320 21.10 -19.33 -6.90
CA VAL A 320 21.04 -19.88 -5.54
C VAL A 320 19.81 -19.34 -4.78
N PHE A 321 19.29 -18.19 -5.18
CA PHE A 321 18.04 -17.67 -4.64
C PHE A 321 16.85 -18.39 -5.24
N GLU A 322 15.81 -18.57 -4.42
CA GLU A 322 14.56 -19.17 -4.86
C GLU A 322 13.67 -18.11 -5.54
N ASN A 323 13.42 -16.98 -4.86
CA ASN A 323 12.50 -15.94 -5.34
C ASN A 323 13.00 -14.54 -4.96
N ILE A 324 14.13 -14.11 -5.55
CA ILE A 324 14.70 -12.77 -5.38
C ILE A 324 14.54 -11.91 -6.65
N GLY A 325 14.23 -10.63 -6.47
CA GLY A 325 14.22 -9.59 -7.50
C GLY A 325 15.34 -8.56 -7.29
N PHE A 326 15.58 -7.74 -8.32
CA PHE A 326 16.63 -6.71 -8.32
C PHE A 326 16.05 -5.34 -8.67
N SER A 327 16.45 -4.30 -7.94
CA SER A 327 16.08 -2.92 -8.27
C SER A 327 16.77 -2.41 -9.55
N LYS A 328 16.32 -1.23 -10.03
CA LYS A 328 17.12 -0.42 -10.96
C LYS A 328 18.46 -0.05 -10.31
N SER A 329 19.50 0.11 -11.14
CA SER A 329 20.83 0.50 -10.71
C SER A 329 20.83 1.89 -10.05
N VAL A 330 21.41 1.99 -8.86
CA VAL A 330 21.55 3.24 -8.10
C VAL A 330 22.91 3.86 -8.43
N PRO A 331 22.96 5.15 -8.83
CA PRO A 331 24.24 5.84 -9.04
C PRO A 331 24.94 6.04 -7.69
N GLN A 332 26.16 5.52 -7.55
CA GLN A 332 27.02 5.85 -6.41
C GLN A 332 27.76 7.16 -6.66
N SER A 333 27.97 7.92 -5.59
CA SER A 333 28.62 9.25 -5.56
C SER A 333 30.14 9.21 -5.81
N THR A 334 30.73 8.02 -5.96
CA THR A 334 32.16 7.79 -6.24
C THR A 334 32.33 6.83 -7.42
N GLU A 335 33.49 6.86 -8.11
CA GLU A 335 33.81 6.01 -9.28
C GLU A 335 33.83 4.50 -8.94
N GLY A 336 32.64 3.90 -8.76
CA GLY A 336 32.45 2.51 -8.41
C GLY A 336 31.38 1.82 -9.27
N PRO A 337 31.33 0.47 -9.25
CA PRO A 337 30.32 -0.29 -9.97
C PRO A 337 28.92 0.06 -9.45
N LYS A 338 27.94 0.16 -10.35
CA LYS A 338 26.57 0.52 -9.99
C LYS A 338 25.98 -0.55 -9.05
N MET A 339 25.22 -0.10 -8.06
CA MET A 339 24.62 -0.99 -7.06
C MET A 339 23.16 -1.32 -7.40
N LYS A 340 22.71 -2.53 -7.08
CA LYS A 340 21.30 -2.94 -7.13
C LYS A 340 20.86 -3.51 -5.78
N TYR A 341 19.64 -3.19 -5.36
CA TYR A 341 19.05 -3.74 -4.15
C TYR A 341 18.36 -5.08 -4.43
N LEU A 342 18.40 -5.97 -3.43
CA LEU A 342 17.69 -7.24 -3.43
C LEU A 342 16.28 -7.05 -2.87
N LEU A 343 15.28 -7.55 -3.59
CA LEU A 343 13.85 -7.45 -3.28
C LEU A 343 13.23 -8.85 -3.25
N CYS A 344 12.14 -9.05 -2.51
CA CYS A 344 11.33 -10.26 -2.61
C CYS A 344 10.62 -10.31 -3.97
N ALA A 345 10.74 -11.40 -4.74
CA ALA A 345 10.12 -11.48 -6.07
C ALA A 345 8.58 -11.56 -6.04
N ASP A 346 7.98 -12.00 -4.92
CA ASP A 346 6.52 -12.18 -4.82
C ASP A 346 5.78 -10.90 -4.40
N CYS A 347 6.44 -10.01 -3.65
CA CYS A 347 5.77 -8.85 -3.04
C CYS A 347 6.58 -7.56 -3.12
N ASP A 348 7.68 -7.57 -3.86
CA ASP A 348 8.63 -6.47 -4.07
C ASP A 348 9.20 -5.85 -2.78
N HIS A 349 9.07 -6.54 -1.64
CA HIS A 349 9.55 -6.05 -0.36
C HIS A 349 11.09 -6.04 -0.31
N GLY A 350 11.68 -4.90 0.05
CA GLY A 350 13.11 -4.73 0.26
C GLY A 350 13.45 -3.30 0.72
N SER A 351 14.73 -2.94 0.83
CA SER A 351 15.91 -3.71 0.43
C SER A 351 16.30 -4.78 1.44
N LEU A 352 16.29 -6.05 1.00
CA LEU A 352 16.75 -7.20 1.78
C LEU A 352 18.29 -7.27 1.85
N GLY A 353 18.95 -6.58 0.92
CA GLY A 353 20.38 -6.66 0.69
C GLY A 353 20.79 -5.92 -0.58
N TRP A 354 22.00 -6.17 -1.07
CA TRP A 354 22.52 -5.53 -2.28
C TRP A 354 23.48 -6.42 -3.07
N THR A 355 23.77 -6.00 -4.30
CA THR A 355 24.80 -6.53 -5.20
C THR A 355 25.38 -5.39 -6.04
N PHE A 356 26.56 -5.61 -6.59
CA PHE A 356 27.16 -4.70 -7.58
C PHE A 356 27.00 -5.27 -9.00
N GLU A 357 26.88 -4.37 -9.98
CA GLU A 357 26.74 -4.74 -11.39
C GLU A 357 28.03 -5.43 -11.87
N GLY A 358 27.91 -6.69 -12.29
CA GLY A 358 29.03 -7.53 -12.73
C GLY A 358 29.72 -8.33 -11.61
N ASP A 359 29.28 -8.20 -10.35
CA ASP A 359 29.79 -9.02 -9.23
C ASP A 359 29.05 -10.37 -9.17
N THR A 360 29.70 -11.38 -8.60
CA THR A 360 29.17 -12.73 -8.34
C THR A 360 28.64 -12.90 -6.92
N ARG A 361 28.80 -11.85 -6.10
CA ARG A 361 28.47 -11.81 -4.68
C ARG A 361 27.20 -11.03 -4.43
N PHE A 362 26.33 -11.61 -3.61
CA PHE A 362 25.08 -11.00 -3.19
C PHE A 362 25.03 -11.00 -1.67
N TRP A 363 24.88 -9.81 -1.08
CA TRP A 363 24.83 -9.63 0.37
C TRP A 363 23.39 -9.48 0.82
N VAL A 364 22.94 -10.35 1.72
CA VAL A 364 21.61 -10.32 2.32
C VAL A 364 21.77 -9.96 3.80
N ILE A 365 21.11 -8.88 4.24
CA ILE A 365 21.26 -8.39 5.61
C ILE A 365 20.53 -9.34 6.56
N CYS A 366 21.23 -9.89 7.56
CA CYS A 366 20.69 -10.93 8.44
C CYS A 366 19.41 -10.49 9.19
N SER A 367 19.29 -9.20 9.53
CA SER A 367 18.15 -8.62 10.23
C SER A 367 16.98 -8.22 9.32
N ARG A 368 17.16 -8.24 7.99
CA ARG A 368 16.11 -7.87 7.02
C ARG A 368 15.47 -9.07 6.33
N VAL A 369 15.75 -10.28 6.79
CA VAL A 369 15.10 -11.51 6.35
C VAL A 369 14.46 -12.22 7.53
N GLY A 370 13.42 -12.99 7.25
CA GLY A 370 12.84 -13.88 8.24
C GLY A 370 13.46 -15.26 8.19
N TYR A 371 13.37 -15.98 9.30
CA TYR A 371 13.83 -17.36 9.42
C TYR A 371 12.61 -18.23 9.63
N LYS A 372 12.50 -19.31 8.85
CA LYS A 372 11.39 -20.26 9.00
C LYS A 372 11.41 -20.84 10.41
N ALA A 373 10.33 -20.64 11.16
CA ALA A 373 10.18 -21.22 12.50
C ALA A 373 10.23 -22.76 12.42
N GLN A 374 10.88 -23.41 13.38
CA GLN A 374 10.75 -24.85 13.54
C GLN A 374 9.32 -25.14 14.02
N ASP A 375 8.59 -25.97 13.27
CA ASP A 375 7.35 -26.55 13.77
C ASP A 375 7.73 -27.35 15.04
N THR A 376 7.21 -26.91 16.19
CA THR A 376 7.36 -27.61 17.47
C THR A 376 6.20 -28.56 17.67
#